data_AF-A0A9D6TFE4-F1
#
_entry.id   AF-A0A9D6TFE4-F1
#
_cell.length_a   1.000
_cell.length_b   1.000
_cell.length_c   1.000
_cell.angle_alpha   90.00
_cell.angle_beta   90.00
_cell.angle_gamma   90.00
#
_symmetry.space_group_name_H-M   'P 1'
#
loop_
_entity.id
_entity.type
_entity.pdbx_description
1 polymer ?
#
loop_
_entity_poly.entity_id
_entity_poly.type
_entity_poly.pdbx_seq_one_letter_code
_entity_poly.pdbx_strand_id
1 'polypeptide(L)'
;MLPLSRAGAVSRRRFLSLLGLSTVGSSALVLRGRLGGAEQPDRGSAVGRAERVFRESSEILPNPERGFYAQRRSDQMDRLETLRAQGISLLLVTLNLRDFKDRDLTAGKQEELQQALTVSRQHGFKVVFRAAYGFTNQDYRVDPKDLDRIVGHIRQIGAVLTENRDVVCGIQAGMLGPWGECHGSIHGNPPSLESRRAVDSHGRVPGV
;
A
#
# COMPACT_ATOMS: atom_id res chain seq x y z
N MET A 1 -13.34 -42.72 24.99
CA MET A 1 -14.33 -42.43 26.05
C MET A 1 -13.57 -42.39 27.37
N LEU A 2 -13.60 -41.22 28.04
CA LEU A 2 -12.98 -40.82 29.33
C LEU A 2 -11.43 -40.69 29.42
N PRO A 3 -10.88 -39.76 30.24
CA PRO A 3 -11.38 -38.42 30.58
C PRO A 3 -10.33 -37.28 30.58
N LEU A 4 -10.87 -36.07 30.74
CA LEU A 4 -10.25 -34.77 30.90
C LEU A 4 -9.31 -34.66 32.11
N SER A 5 -8.21 -33.91 31.95
CA SER A 5 -7.37 -33.39 33.05
C SER A 5 -7.59 -31.88 33.23
N ARG A 6 -8.00 -31.49 34.45
CA ARG A 6 -8.07 -30.13 34.96
C ARG A 6 -6.75 -29.81 35.68
N ALA A 7 -6.29 -28.55 35.59
CA ALA A 7 -6.04 -27.64 36.72
C ALA A 7 -4.97 -26.59 36.38
N GLY A 8 -5.17 -25.36 36.88
CA GLY A 8 -4.12 -24.34 36.95
C GLY A 8 -4.63 -22.90 36.99
N ALA A 9 -5.50 -22.57 37.94
CA ALA A 9 -5.84 -21.17 38.21
C ALA A 9 -4.69 -20.50 38.98
N VAL A 10 -4.04 -19.50 38.37
CA VAL A 10 -2.99 -18.70 39.02
C VAL A 10 -3.59 -17.41 39.56
N SER A 11 -3.63 -17.31 40.89
CA SER A 11 -4.02 -16.13 41.66
C SER A 11 -2.98 -15.01 41.52
N ARG A 12 -3.40 -13.82 41.07
CA ARG A 12 -2.55 -12.62 41.05
C ARG A 12 -2.91 -11.71 42.22
N ARG A 13 -1.99 -11.60 43.18
CA ARG A 13 -2.05 -10.70 44.34
C ARG A 13 -1.93 -9.24 43.87
N ARG A 14 -2.82 -8.37 44.36
CA ARG A 14 -2.76 -6.91 44.17
C ARG A 14 -1.75 -6.31 45.16
N PHE A 15 -0.77 -5.58 44.66
CA PHE A 15 0.07 -4.69 45.46
C PHE A 15 -0.51 -3.28 45.40
N LEU A 16 -1.04 -2.80 46.53
CA LEU A 16 -1.34 -1.38 46.74
C LEU A 16 -0.04 -0.70 47.20
N SER A 17 0.36 0.37 46.52
CA SER A 17 1.43 1.26 46.98
C SER A 17 0.83 2.63 47.23
N LEU A 18 0.78 3.02 48.51
CA LEU A 18 0.55 4.38 49.00
C LEU A 18 1.91 5.08 49.13
N LEU A 19 1.94 6.39 48.88
CA LEU A 19 2.82 7.48 49.37
C LEU A 19 2.99 8.50 48.23
N GLY A 20 2.96 9.82 48.42
CA GLY A 20 2.84 10.64 49.62
C GLY A 20 2.66 12.09 49.18
N LEU A 21 1.83 12.83 49.92
CA LEU A 21 1.54 14.25 49.71
C LEU A 21 2.62 15.07 50.44
N SER A 22 3.29 16.00 49.76
CA SER A 22 4.12 17.03 50.41
C SER A 22 3.71 18.40 49.90
N THR A 23 3.05 19.16 50.77
CA THR A 23 2.77 20.58 50.60
C THR A 23 3.97 21.38 51.11
N VAL A 24 4.62 22.13 50.23
CA VAL A 24 5.60 23.14 50.65
C VAL A 24 4.88 24.49 50.71
N GLY A 25 4.72 24.99 51.93
CA GLY A 25 4.19 26.32 52.20
C GLY A 25 5.17 27.40 51.72
N SER A 26 4.70 28.30 50.85
CA SER A 26 5.38 29.55 50.53
C SER A 26 4.63 30.70 51.19
N SER A 27 5.28 31.35 52.16
CA SER A 27 4.79 32.60 52.74
C SER A 27 5.03 33.73 51.76
N ALA A 28 3.97 34.36 51.25
CA ALA A 28 4.07 35.57 50.44
C ALA A 28 3.72 36.80 51.31
N LEU A 29 4.70 37.67 51.50
CA LEU A 29 4.55 38.98 52.12
C LEU A 29 3.75 39.89 51.15
N VAL A 30 2.54 40.29 51.53
CA VAL A 30 1.69 41.17 50.71
C VAL A 30 2.05 42.63 51.02
N LEU A 31 2.75 43.28 50.11
CA LEU A 31 2.87 44.75 50.08
C LEU A 31 1.81 45.31 49.14
N ARG A 32 0.79 45.95 49.71
CA ARG A 32 -0.35 46.50 48.97
C ARG A 32 -0.03 47.92 48.48
N GLY A 33 0.43 48.05 47.25
CA GLY A 33 0.47 49.32 46.52
C GLY A 33 -0.68 49.39 45.52
N ARG A 34 -1.64 50.30 45.73
CA ARG A 34 -2.58 50.72 44.68
C ARG A 34 -1.97 51.90 43.94
N LEU A 35 -2.06 51.92 42.61
CA LEU A 35 -2.59 53.02 41.78
C LEU A 35 -2.34 52.75 40.27
N GLY A 36 -3.35 53.02 39.45
CA GLY A 36 -3.19 53.34 38.02
C GLY A 36 -3.36 52.18 37.03
N GLY A 37 -4.45 52.24 36.24
CA GLY A 37 -4.78 51.23 35.22
C GLY A 37 -4.05 51.39 33.89
N ALA A 38 -3.98 50.28 33.16
CA ALA A 38 -4.03 50.17 31.71
C ALA A 38 -4.40 48.71 31.41
N GLU A 39 -5.54 48.49 30.77
CA GLU A 39 -5.99 47.18 30.32
C GLU A 39 -5.08 46.76 29.16
N GLN A 40 -4.17 45.82 29.43
CA GLN A 40 -3.27 45.26 28.45
C GLN A 40 -4.02 44.13 27.73
N PRO A 41 -4.07 44.08 26.38
CA PRO A 41 -4.79 43.02 25.70
C PRO A 41 -4.09 41.71 26.01
N ASP A 42 -4.82 40.80 26.67
CA ASP A 42 -4.39 39.46 27.00
C ASP A 42 -4.10 38.68 25.70
N ARG A 43 -2.84 38.75 25.26
CA ARG A 43 -2.28 37.87 24.23
C ARG A 43 -1.63 36.66 24.90
N GLY A 44 -2.34 36.04 25.83
CA GLY A 44 -2.03 34.73 26.38
C GLY A 44 -2.93 33.66 25.75
N SER A 45 -2.86 33.42 24.44
CA SER A 45 -3.42 32.18 23.89
C SER A 45 -2.54 31.02 24.36
N ALA A 46 -2.77 30.55 25.59
CA ALA A 46 -2.16 29.36 26.13
C ALA A 46 -2.53 28.18 25.22
N VAL A 47 -1.62 27.80 24.35
CA VAL A 47 -1.74 26.56 23.58
C VAL A 47 -1.70 25.42 24.61
N GLY A 48 -2.87 24.94 24.99
CA GLY A 48 -3.01 23.86 25.95
C GLY A 48 -2.32 22.60 25.44
N ARG A 49 -1.38 22.07 26.22
CA ARG A 49 -0.73 20.79 25.92
C ARG A 49 -1.73 19.66 26.17
N ALA A 50 -2.21 19.03 25.10
CA ALA A 50 -3.01 17.82 25.20
C ALA A 50 -2.09 16.60 25.36
N GLU A 51 -2.27 15.84 26.43
CA GLU A 51 -1.62 14.54 26.61
C GLU A 51 -2.55 13.43 26.08
N ARG A 52 -2.03 12.57 25.20
CA ARG A 52 -2.74 11.37 24.73
C ARG A 52 -2.00 10.13 25.18
N VAL A 53 -2.71 9.23 25.86
CA VAL A 53 -2.20 7.92 26.29
C VAL A 53 -2.62 6.88 25.25
N PHE A 54 -1.64 6.26 24.59
CA PHE A 54 -1.87 5.17 23.65
C PHE A 54 -1.73 3.82 24.35
N ARG A 55 -2.56 2.85 23.96
CA ARG A 55 -2.43 1.45 24.41
C ARG A 55 -2.10 0.59 23.20
N GLU A 56 -1.22 -0.39 23.41
CA GLU A 56 -0.95 -1.41 22.41
C GLU A 56 -2.25 -2.17 22.07
N SER A 57 -2.44 -2.46 20.79
CA SER A 57 -3.59 -3.19 20.27
C SER A 57 -3.12 -4.16 19.21
N SER A 58 -3.75 -5.34 19.18
CA SER A 58 -3.61 -6.33 18.10
C SER A 58 -4.73 -6.21 17.06
N GLU A 59 -5.47 -5.10 17.05
CA GLU A 59 -6.51 -4.82 16.07
C GLU A 59 -5.92 -4.70 14.65
N ILE A 60 -6.62 -5.28 13.68
CA ILE A 60 -6.26 -5.15 12.27
C ILE A 60 -6.73 -3.78 11.78
N LEU A 61 -5.79 -2.88 11.53
CA LEU A 61 -6.06 -1.56 10.96
C LEU A 61 -5.74 -1.58 9.45
N PRO A 62 -6.73 -1.76 8.56
CA PRO A 62 -6.50 -1.83 7.13
C PRO A 62 -6.17 -0.43 6.59
N ASN A 63 -4.89 -0.08 6.60
CA ASN A 63 -4.42 1.19 6.06
C ASN A 63 -4.56 1.18 4.53
N PRO A 64 -5.28 2.14 3.92
CA PRO A 64 -5.34 2.25 2.47
C PRO A 64 -3.93 2.34 1.88
N GLU A 65 -3.74 1.70 0.73
CA GLU A 65 -2.48 1.80 -0.05
C GLU A 65 -1.23 1.24 0.64
N ARG A 66 -1.38 0.44 1.72
CA ARG A 66 -0.24 -0.18 2.42
C ARG A 66 -0.46 -1.66 2.72
N GLY A 67 0.65 -2.34 2.97
CA GLY A 67 0.67 -3.74 3.38
C GLY A 67 0.75 -4.70 2.20
N PHE A 68 0.39 -5.95 2.45
CA PHE A 68 0.35 -6.98 1.42
C PHE A 68 -0.84 -6.76 0.49
N TYR A 69 -0.66 -7.12 -0.79
CA TYR A 69 -1.72 -7.15 -1.78
C TYR A 69 -2.13 -8.59 -2.12
N ALA A 70 -3.35 -8.75 -2.61
CA ALA A 70 -3.81 -9.99 -3.23
C ALA A 70 -3.95 -9.79 -4.74
N GLN A 71 -3.52 -10.76 -5.54
CA GLN A 71 -3.67 -10.69 -6.99
C GLN A 71 -5.08 -11.10 -7.43
N ARG A 72 -5.66 -10.35 -8.37
CA ARG A 72 -6.89 -10.69 -9.08
C ARG A 72 -6.74 -10.40 -10.56
N ARG A 73 -7.42 -11.20 -11.38
CA ARG A 73 -7.52 -10.93 -12.82
C ARG A 73 -8.69 -9.97 -13.04
N SER A 74 -8.58 -9.08 -14.01
CA SER A 74 -9.65 -8.13 -14.35
C SER A 74 -10.97 -8.83 -14.70
N ASP A 75 -10.90 -10.02 -15.29
CA ASP A 75 -12.06 -10.88 -15.62
C ASP A 75 -12.57 -11.71 -14.43
N GLN A 76 -11.89 -11.67 -13.28
CA GLN A 76 -12.22 -12.49 -12.12
C GLN A 76 -11.96 -11.74 -10.80
N MET A 77 -12.95 -10.96 -10.37
CA MET A 77 -12.94 -10.12 -9.17
C MET A 77 -13.78 -10.71 -8.03
N ASP A 78 -13.55 -11.98 -7.67
CA ASP A 78 -14.31 -12.70 -6.65
C ASP A 78 -13.62 -12.72 -5.26
N ARG A 79 -14.42 -13.04 -4.24
CA ARG A 79 -13.99 -13.26 -2.84
C ARG A 79 -13.27 -12.07 -2.20
N LEU A 80 -13.65 -10.85 -2.57
CA LEU A 80 -13.05 -9.62 -2.05
C LEU A 80 -13.38 -9.37 -0.57
N GLU A 81 -14.60 -9.73 -0.13
CA GLU A 81 -15.02 -9.65 1.28
C GLU A 81 -14.09 -10.45 2.21
N THR A 82 -13.68 -11.65 1.80
CA THR A 82 -12.76 -12.49 2.59
C THR A 82 -11.39 -11.84 2.75
N LEU A 83 -10.89 -11.15 1.71
CA LEU A 83 -9.61 -10.43 1.77
C LEU A 83 -9.70 -9.24 2.72
N ARG A 84 -10.82 -8.49 2.70
CA ARG A 84 -11.05 -7.38 3.64
C ARG A 84 -11.05 -7.84 5.08
N ALA A 85 -11.71 -8.96 5.38
CA ALA A 85 -11.74 -9.55 6.72
C ALA A 85 -10.33 -9.97 7.22
N GLN A 86 -9.39 -10.21 6.31
CA GLN A 86 -7.98 -10.54 6.63
C GLN A 86 -7.08 -9.30 6.76
N GLY A 87 -7.64 -8.09 6.62
CA GLY A 87 -6.87 -6.85 6.69
C GLY A 87 -6.18 -6.43 5.39
N ILE A 88 -6.45 -7.12 4.27
CA ILE A 88 -5.88 -6.76 2.97
C ILE A 88 -6.68 -5.58 2.40
N SER A 89 -5.99 -4.50 2.03
CA SER A 89 -6.58 -3.29 1.45
C SER A 89 -6.09 -3.00 0.02
N LEU A 90 -5.16 -3.80 -0.49
CA LEU A 90 -4.53 -3.66 -1.80
C LEU A 90 -4.84 -4.85 -2.71
N LEU A 91 -5.14 -4.58 -3.97
CA LEU A 91 -5.20 -5.59 -5.03
C LEU A 91 -4.11 -5.33 -6.06
N LEU A 92 -3.47 -6.40 -6.53
CA LEU A 92 -2.78 -6.39 -7.83
C LEU A 92 -3.78 -6.85 -8.88
N VAL A 93 -4.30 -5.92 -9.68
CA VAL A 93 -5.24 -6.24 -10.76
C VAL A 93 -4.45 -6.45 -12.04
N THR A 94 -4.53 -7.66 -12.60
CA THR A 94 -3.84 -8.05 -13.83
C THR A 94 -4.79 -8.09 -15.03
N LEU A 95 -4.45 -7.37 -16.10
CA LEU A 95 -5.18 -7.36 -17.38
C LEU A 95 -4.45 -8.22 -18.43
N ASN A 96 -5.12 -9.24 -18.93
CA ASN A 96 -4.57 -10.14 -19.95
C ASN A 96 -4.84 -9.60 -21.37
N LEU A 97 -3.76 -9.38 -22.12
CA LEU A 97 -3.75 -8.83 -23.48
C LEU A 97 -3.34 -9.85 -24.54
N ARG A 98 -3.26 -11.15 -24.21
CA ARG A 98 -2.79 -12.21 -25.10
C ARG A 98 -3.42 -12.16 -26.50
N ASP A 99 -4.71 -11.88 -26.58
CA ASP A 99 -5.49 -11.94 -27.83
C ASP A 99 -5.51 -10.63 -28.64
N PHE A 100 -4.77 -9.61 -28.17
CA PHE A 100 -4.75 -8.26 -28.73
C PHE A 100 -3.39 -7.90 -29.37
N LYS A 101 -2.52 -8.87 -29.64
CA LYS A 101 -1.15 -8.59 -30.13
C LYS A 101 -1.09 -7.94 -31.51
N ASP A 102 -2.16 -8.02 -32.28
CA ASP A 102 -2.29 -7.58 -33.66
C ASP A 102 -3.42 -6.56 -33.87
N ARG A 103 -4.17 -6.22 -32.82
CA ARG A 103 -5.37 -5.36 -32.89
C ARG A 103 -5.54 -4.54 -31.62
N ASP A 104 -6.27 -3.43 -31.74
CA ASP A 104 -6.59 -2.58 -30.59
C ASP A 104 -7.49 -3.28 -29.58
N LEU A 105 -7.47 -2.78 -28.33
CA LEU A 105 -8.40 -3.24 -27.31
C LEU A 105 -9.83 -2.92 -27.74
N THR A 106 -10.69 -3.94 -27.68
CA THR A 106 -12.13 -3.78 -27.90
C THR A 106 -12.75 -2.95 -26.78
N ALA A 107 -13.92 -2.37 -27.04
CA ALA A 107 -14.73 -1.71 -26.01
C ALA A 107 -14.98 -2.65 -24.82
N GLY A 108 -15.32 -3.93 -25.07
CA GLY A 108 -15.53 -4.91 -24.01
C GLY A 108 -14.30 -5.18 -23.14
N LYS A 109 -13.08 -5.14 -23.71
CA LYS A 109 -11.85 -5.29 -22.91
C LYS A 109 -11.56 -4.06 -22.05
N GLN A 110 -11.90 -2.86 -22.54
CA GLN A 110 -11.82 -1.63 -21.75
C GLN A 110 -12.88 -1.61 -20.63
N GLU A 111 -14.10 -2.08 -20.93
CA GLU A 111 -15.19 -2.22 -19.96
C GLU A 111 -14.88 -3.25 -18.88
N GLU A 112 -14.20 -4.36 -19.22
CA GLU A 112 -13.70 -5.32 -18.22
C GLU A 112 -12.77 -4.64 -17.21
N LEU A 113 -11.82 -3.82 -17.68
CA LEU A 113 -10.94 -3.05 -16.79
C LEU A 113 -11.73 -2.05 -15.95
N GLN A 114 -12.65 -1.31 -16.56
CA GLN A 114 -13.53 -0.36 -15.87
C GLN A 114 -14.32 -1.05 -14.74
N GLN A 115 -14.87 -2.22 -15.01
CA GLN A 115 -15.63 -2.99 -14.04
C GLN A 115 -14.74 -3.48 -12.89
N ALA A 116 -13.53 -3.97 -13.19
CA ALA A 116 -12.60 -4.41 -12.15
C ALA A 116 -12.21 -3.28 -11.18
N LEU A 117 -11.97 -2.08 -11.71
CA LEU A 117 -11.69 -0.89 -10.89
C LEU A 117 -12.92 -0.43 -10.08
N THR A 118 -14.11 -0.51 -10.69
CA THR A 118 -15.38 -0.18 -10.02
C THR A 118 -15.66 -1.12 -8.86
N VAL A 119 -15.53 -2.43 -9.07
CA VAL A 119 -15.69 -3.44 -8.01
C VAL A 119 -14.64 -3.24 -6.91
N SER A 120 -13.38 -2.97 -7.27
CA SER A 120 -12.32 -2.68 -6.28
C SER A 120 -12.71 -1.50 -5.38
N ARG A 121 -13.21 -0.41 -5.96
CA ARG A 121 -13.69 0.77 -5.24
C ARG A 121 -14.85 0.43 -4.30
N GLN A 122 -15.84 -0.31 -4.79
CA GLN A 122 -17.04 -0.69 -4.02
C GLN A 122 -16.69 -1.52 -2.77
N HIS A 123 -15.66 -2.37 -2.85
CA HIS A 123 -15.19 -3.17 -1.70
C HIS A 123 -14.07 -2.48 -0.89
N GLY A 124 -13.77 -1.21 -1.14
CA GLY A 124 -12.80 -0.43 -0.37
C GLY A 124 -11.34 -0.83 -0.59
N PHE A 125 -11.01 -1.34 -1.77
CA PHE A 125 -9.63 -1.65 -2.17
C PHE A 125 -9.00 -0.52 -2.96
N LYS A 126 -7.67 -0.46 -2.89
CA LYS A 126 -6.82 0.29 -3.80
C LYS A 126 -6.08 -0.67 -4.73
N VAL A 127 -5.74 -0.20 -5.92
CA VAL A 127 -5.27 -1.06 -7.01
C VAL A 127 -3.85 -0.70 -7.42
N VAL A 128 -2.97 -1.71 -7.39
CA VAL A 128 -1.76 -1.77 -8.20
C VAL A 128 -2.15 -2.45 -9.51
N PHE A 129 -1.95 -1.77 -10.63
CA PHE A 129 -2.34 -2.30 -11.95
C PHE A 129 -1.14 -2.93 -12.67
N ARG A 130 -1.38 -4.03 -13.39
CA ARG A 130 -0.42 -4.64 -14.31
C ARG A 130 -1.13 -5.16 -15.55
N ALA A 131 -0.61 -4.91 -16.74
CA ALA A 131 -1.01 -5.61 -17.95
C ALA A 131 0.07 -6.63 -18.36
N ALA A 132 -0.26 -7.57 -19.24
CA ALA A 132 0.73 -8.40 -19.92
C ALA A 132 0.10 -9.10 -21.14
N TYR A 133 0.94 -9.47 -22.11
CA TYR A 133 0.54 -10.29 -23.26
C TYR A 133 0.60 -11.80 -23.00
N GLY A 134 0.94 -12.17 -21.77
CA GLY A 134 0.95 -13.56 -21.32
C GLY A 134 1.24 -13.69 -19.84
N PHE A 135 0.59 -14.66 -19.21
CA PHE A 135 0.69 -14.95 -17.78
C PHE A 135 1.02 -16.42 -17.46
N THR A 136 1.24 -17.28 -18.47
CA THR A 136 1.57 -18.70 -18.27
C THR A 136 3.05 -18.97 -18.50
N ASN A 137 3.53 -20.12 -18.04
CA ASN A 137 4.94 -20.51 -18.18
C ASN A 137 5.40 -20.68 -19.65
N GLN A 138 4.45 -20.79 -20.58
CA GLN A 138 4.71 -20.92 -22.01
C GLN A 138 4.78 -19.54 -22.71
N ASP A 139 4.46 -18.45 -22.01
CA ASP A 139 4.35 -17.13 -22.60
C ASP A 139 5.68 -16.36 -22.70
N TYR A 140 6.76 -17.04 -23.08
CA TYR A 140 8.02 -16.33 -23.34
C TYR A 140 8.00 -15.63 -24.70
N ARG A 141 8.55 -14.40 -24.76
CA ARG A 141 8.65 -13.59 -26.00
C ARG A 141 7.32 -13.35 -26.71
N VAL A 142 6.27 -13.10 -25.93
CA VAL A 142 4.88 -12.98 -26.42
C VAL A 142 4.47 -11.55 -26.77
N ASP A 143 5.38 -10.59 -26.68
CA ASP A 143 5.07 -9.19 -26.98
C ASP A 143 4.58 -9.02 -28.43
N PRO A 144 3.72 -8.02 -28.70
CA PRO A 144 3.42 -7.59 -30.05
C PRO A 144 4.71 -7.33 -30.83
N LYS A 145 4.74 -7.72 -32.11
CA LYS A 145 5.92 -7.47 -32.96
C LYS A 145 6.13 -5.97 -33.22
N ASP A 146 5.05 -5.21 -33.21
CA ASP A 146 5.04 -3.78 -33.44
C ASP A 146 4.97 -3.02 -32.11
N LEU A 147 5.90 -2.09 -31.90
CA LEU A 147 5.92 -1.25 -30.70
C LEU A 147 4.75 -0.27 -30.69
N ASP A 148 4.28 0.19 -31.86
CA ASP A 148 3.14 1.12 -31.94
C ASP A 148 1.85 0.46 -31.43
N ARG A 149 1.70 -0.87 -31.60
CA ARG A 149 0.61 -1.63 -30.97
C ARG A 149 0.66 -1.53 -29.45
N ILE A 150 1.85 -1.65 -28.85
CA ILE A 150 2.04 -1.55 -27.40
C ILE A 150 1.69 -0.14 -26.93
N VAL A 151 2.15 0.90 -27.64
CA VAL A 151 1.82 2.30 -27.34
C VAL A 151 0.32 2.57 -27.46
N GLY A 152 -0.35 2.00 -28.47
CA GLY A 152 -1.80 2.06 -28.64
C GLY A 152 -2.54 1.52 -27.43
N HIS A 153 -2.18 0.32 -26.96
CA HIS A 153 -2.78 -0.24 -25.74
C HIS A 153 -2.50 0.61 -24.49
N ILE A 154 -1.30 1.17 -24.35
CA ILE A 154 -0.98 2.09 -23.25
C ILE A 154 -1.94 3.28 -23.24
N ARG A 155 -2.25 3.87 -24.41
CA ARG A 155 -3.21 4.98 -24.51
C ARG A 155 -4.63 4.55 -24.12
N GLN A 156 -5.09 3.42 -24.63
CA GLN A 156 -6.45 2.91 -24.34
C GLN A 156 -6.63 2.56 -22.85
N ILE A 157 -5.67 1.84 -22.27
CA ILE A 157 -5.66 1.50 -20.85
C ILE A 157 -5.51 2.77 -20.01
N GLY A 158 -4.61 3.68 -20.42
CA GLY A 158 -4.34 4.93 -19.73
C GLY A 158 -5.58 5.81 -19.58
N ALA A 159 -6.47 5.84 -20.58
CA ALA A 159 -7.75 6.55 -20.49
C ALA A 159 -8.61 6.00 -19.33
N VAL A 160 -8.83 4.68 -19.30
CA VAL A 160 -9.62 4.02 -18.24
C VAL A 160 -9.00 4.23 -16.85
N LEU A 161 -7.67 4.07 -16.72
CA LEU A 161 -6.98 4.29 -15.44
C LEU A 161 -7.07 5.76 -14.98
N THR A 162 -7.03 6.71 -15.90
CA THR A 162 -7.09 8.16 -15.59
C THR A 162 -8.47 8.57 -15.06
N GLU A 163 -9.54 7.97 -15.59
CA GLU A 163 -10.91 8.17 -15.11
C GLU A 163 -11.12 7.56 -13.72
N ASN A 164 -10.36 6.52 -13.37
CA ASN A 164 -10.45 5.81 -12.10
C ASN A 164 -9.23 6.06 -11.19
N ARG A 165 -8.56 7.22 -11.34
CA ARG A 165 -7.33 7.53 -10.61
C ARG A 165 -7.49 7.51 -9.09
N ASP A 166 -8.71 7.67 -8.60
CA ASP A 166 -9.04 7.62 -7.18
C ASP A 166 -8.82 6.22 -6.57
N VAL A 167 -8.94 5.15 -7.37
CA VAL A 167 -8.74 3.76 -6.89
C VAL A 167 -7.34 3.22 -7.20
N VAL A 168 -6.64 3.77 -8.20
CA VAL A 168 -5.31 3.30 -8.63
C VAL A 168 -4.21 3.95 -7.79
N CYS A 169 -3.45 3.15 -7.05
CA CYS A 169 -2.31 3.64 -6.24
C CYS A 169 -0.96 3.40 -6.92
N GLY A 170 -0.89 2.56 -7.95
CA GLY A 170 0.34 2.31 -8.69
C GLY A 170 0.11 1.52 -9.97
N ILE A 171 1.06 1.66 -10.90
CA ILE A 171 1.10 0.90 -12.15
C ILE A 171 2.47 0.21 -12.20
N GLN A 172 2.48 -1.12 -12.25
CA GLN A 172 3.71 -1.86 -12.52
C GLN A 172 4.05 -1.70 -14.01
N ALA A 173 5.35 -1.66 -14.32
CA ALA A 173 5.84 -1.65 -15.69
C ALA A 173 5.50 -2.97 -16.39
N GLY A 174 4.24 -3.12 -16.80
CA GLY A 174 3.62 -4.38 -17.16
C GLY A 174 3.07 -4.37 -18.56
N MET A 175 3.97 -4.43 -19.54
CA MET A 175 3.59 -4.59 -20.96
C MET A 175 4.68 -5.30 -21.75
N LEU A 176 5.95 -5.06 -21.41
CA LEU A 176 7.08 -5.72 -22.04
C LEU A 176 7.44 -7.00 -21.30
N GLY A 177 7.70 -8.06 -22.05
CA GLY A 177 8.14 -9.35 -21.51
C GLY A 177 7.00 -10.23 -20.97
N PRO A 178 7.30 -11.52 -20.69
CA PRO A 178 6.37 -12.41 -20.02
C PRO A 178 5.92 -11.81 -18.68
N TRP A 179 4.65 -12.04 -18.34
CA TRP A 179 3.99 -11.58 -17.11
C TRP A 179 3.99 -10.06 -16.89
N GLY A 180 4.48 -9.26 -17.86
CA GLY A 180 4.64 -7.83 -17.70
C GLY A 180 5.74 -7.48 -16.69
N GLU A 181 6.89 -8.16 -16.77
CA GLU A 181 8.01 -7.98 -15.82
C GLU A 181 9.26 -7.38 -16.48
N CYS A 182 9.13 -6.84 -17.69
CA CYS A 182 10.19 -6.11 -18.39
C CYS A 182 11.50 -6.90 -18.60
N HIS A 183 11.42 -8.22 -18.71
CA HIS A 183 12.55 -9.07 -19.09
C HIS A 183 12.19 -9.91 -20.32
N GLY A 184 13.16 -10.44 -21.07
CA GLY A 184 12.87 -11.37 -22.18
C GLY A 184 11.99 -10.82 -23.32
N SER A 185 11.77 -9.50 -23.35
CA SER A 185 11.07 -8.80 -24.44
C SER A 185 11.89 -8.84 -25.72
N ILE A 186 11.20 -8.82 -26.87
CA ILE A 186 11.85 -8.65 -28.18
C ILE A 186 12.22 -7.20 -28.48
N HIS A 187 11.70 -6.24 -27.70
CA HIS A 187 11.92 -4.80 -27.87
C HIS A 187 13.06 -4.25 -27.00
N GLY A 188 13.80 -5.12 -26.29
CA GLY A 188 14.90 -4.75 -25.41
C GLY A 188 16.21 -5.44 -25.78
N ASN A 189 17.32 -4.91 -25.26
CA ASN A 189 18.62 -5.56 -25.41
C ASN A 189 18.65 -6.86 -24.59
N PRO A 190 18.97 -8.01 -25.19
CA PRO A 190 19.14 -9.24 -24.43
C PRO A 190 20.33 -9.10 -23.47
N PRO A 191 20.31 -9.76 -22.30
CA PRO A 191 21.48 -9.83 -21.43
C PRO A 191 22.68 -10.38 -22.22
N SER A 192 23.76 -9.61 -22.31
CA SER A 192 24.97 -10.00 -23.02
C SER A 192 26.10 -10.36 -22.03
N LEU A 193 27.05 -11.20 -22.45
CA LEU A 193 28.26 -11.47 -21.66
C LEU A 193 29.07 -10.21 -21.41
N GLU A 194 29.11 -9.30 -22.39
CA GLU A 194 29.74 -7.99 -22.26
C GLU A 194 29.08 -7.17 -21.15
N SER A 195 27.75 -7.07 -21.14
CA SER A 195 26.99 -6.38 -20.09
C SER A 195 27.22 -6.99 -18.70
N ARG A 196 27.36 -8.32 -18.60
CA ARG A 196 27.69 -9.01 -17.34
C ARG A 196 29.12 -8.71 -16.89
N ARG A 197 30.10 -8.80 -17.80
CA ARG A 197 31.51 -8.47 -17.52
C ARG A 197 31.70 -7.00 -17.12
N ALA A 198 30.90 -6.09 -17.67
CA ALA A 198 30.92 -4.68 -17.27
C ALA A 198 30.52 -4.50 -15.79
N VAL A 199 29.48 -5.20 -15.32
CA VAL A 199 29.09 -5.18 -13.90
C VAL A 199 30.18 -5.80 -13.01
N ASP A 200 30.71 -6.96 -13.39
CA ASP A 200 31.74 -7.66 -12.63
C ASP A 200 33.05 -6.86 -12.53
N SER A 201 33.41 -6.13 -13.59
CA SER A 201 34.62 -5.28 -13.61
C SER A 201 34.48 -4.01 -12.78
N HIS A 202 33.26 -3.48 -12.60
CA HIS A 202 32.99 -2.32 -11.75
C HIS A 202 32.66 -2.69 -10.29
N GLY A 203 32.28 -3.95 -10.02
CA GLY A 203 31.98 -4.48 -8.69
C GLY A 203 33.20 -4.96 -7.89
N ARG A 204 34.38 -5.07 -8.51
CA ARG A 204 35.64 -5.30 -7.78
C ARG A 204 36.06 -4.02 -7.08
N VAL A 205 35.72 -3.90 -5.79
CA VAL A 205 36.43 -3.01 -4.89
C VAL A 205 37.87 -3.53 -4.78
N PRO A 206 38.90 -2.76 -5.19
CA PRO A 206 40.27 -3.22 -5.04
C PRO A 206 40.62 -3.28 -3.55
N GLY A 207 40.89 -4.47 -3.02
CA GLY A 207 41.46 -4.64 -1.67
C GLY A 207 40.53 -5.22 -0.59
N VAL A 208 39.48 -5.97 -0.95
CA VAL A 208 38.81 -6.91 -0.02
C VAL A 208 38.96 -8.33 -0.53
#